data_AF-A0A7I7X9D0-F1
#
_entry.id   AF-A0A7I7X9D0-F1
#
_cell.length_a   1.000
_cell.length_b   1.000
_cell.length_c   1.000
_cell.angle_alpha   90.00
_cell.angle_beta   90.00
_cell.angle_gamma   90.00
#
_symmetry.space_group_name_H-M   'P 1'
#
loop_
_entity.id
_entity.type
_entity.pdbx_description
1 polymer ?
#
loop_
_entity_poly.entity_id
_entity_poly.type
_entity_poly.pdbx_seq_one_letter_code
_entity_poly.pdbx_strand_id
1 'polypeptide(L)'
;MVETDPHTVATFAFARLQRDPAFRRRLPGLRNVYVCVESDLLEDVRRQATEHFPDGGEFACYFPRDKKLVFGVRHAGRGLFTHGRGVLPTTADQTIGMVVDVLTKDPDWTDAFLTVSTRDVEEQSLLG
;
A
#
# COMPACT_ATOMS: atom_id res chain seq x y z
N MET A 1 -12.21 -18.02 16.79
CA MET A 1 -10.88 -17.66 16.26
C MET A 1 -10.77 -16.16 16.41
N VAL A 2 -9.73 -15.64 17.06
CA VAL A 2 -9.50 -14.19 17.09
C VAL A 2 -8.98 -13.84 15.70
N GLU A 3 -9.79 -13.12 14.92
CA GLU A 3 -9.36 -12.66 13.60
C GLU A 3 -8.35 -11.53 13.83
N THR A 4 -7.10 -11.76 13.44
CA THR A 4 -6.03 -10.76 13.56
C THR A 4 -6.40 -9.57 12.69
N ASP A 5 -6.39 -8.38 13.29
CA ASP A 5 -6.67 -7.13 12.59
C ASP A 5 -5.76 -6.96 11.33
N PRO A 6 -6.34 -6.81 10.12
CA PRO A 6 -5.58 -6.66 8.89
C PRO A 6 -4.56 -5.50 8.90
N HIS A 7 -4.88 -4.39 9.57
CA HIS A 7 -3.96 -3.25 9.67
C HIS A 7 -2.72 -3.59 10.50
N THR A 8 -2.91 -4.36 11.56
CA THR A 8 -1.81 -4.92 12.37
C THR A 8 -0.90 -5.80 11.52
N VAL A 9 -1.47 -6.73 10.74
CA VAL A 9 -0.68 -7.60 9.83
C VAL A 9 0.06 -6.77 8.78
N ALA A 10 -0.62 -5.82 8.13
CA ALA A 10 -0.03 -4.94 7.14
C ALA A 10 1.17 -4.16 7.69
N THR A 11 1.03 -3.62 8.90
CA THR A 11 2.08 -2.84 9.58
C THR A 11 3.30 -3.70 9.88
N PHE A 12 3.11 -4.90 10.44
CA PHE A 12 4.24 -5.80 10.73
C PHE A 12 4.91 -6.32 9.47
N ALA A 13 4.14 -6.64 8.44
CA ALA A 13 4.67 -7.09 7.15
C ALA A 13 5.57 -6.01 6.53
N PHE A 14 5.07 -4.78 6.47
CA PHE A 14 5.85 -3.66 5.96
C PHE A 14 7.11 -3.39 6.80
N ALA A 15 7.01 -3.40 8.12
CA ALA A 15 8.15 -3.19 9.02
C ALA A 15 9.24 -4.26 8.85
N ARG A 16 8.85 -5.52 8.58
CA ARG A 16 9.82 -6.60 8.30
C ARG A 16 10.47 -6.42 6.94
N LEU A 17 9.71 -6.07 5.90
CA LEU A 17 10.25 -5.78 4.57
C LEU A 17 11.26 -4.63 4.61
N GLN A 18 11.00 -3.58 5.39
CA GLN A 18 11.93 -2.46 5.57
C GLN A 18 13.28 -2.84 6.18
N ARG A 19 13.36 -3.99 6.86
CA ARG A 19 14.62 -4.54 7.41
C ARG A 19 15.37 -5.43 6.41
N ASP A 20 14.72 -5.86 5.32
CA ASP A 20 15.35 -6.67 4.28
C ASP A 20 16.19 -5.80 3.32
N PRO A 21 17.52 -5.98 3.25
CA PRO A 21 18.37 -5.26 2.31
C PRO A 21 18.03 -5.50 0.84
N ALA A 22 17.50 -6.68 0.48
CA ALA A 22 17.07 -6.97 -0.89
C ALA A 22 15.85 -6.12 -1.26
N PHE A 23 14.86 -6.03 -0.37
CA PHE A 23 13.70 -5.15 -0.53
C PHE A 23 14.13 -3.68 -0.70
N ARG A 24 15.00 -3.16 0.18
CA ARG A 24 15.48 -1.77 0.10
C ARG A 24 16.26 -1.47 -1.18
N ARG A 25 17.01 -2.43 -1.71
CA ARG A 25 17.72 -2.28 -3.00
C ARG A 25 16.75 -2.29 -4.19
N ARG A 26 15.65 -3.04 -4.10
CA ARG A 26 14.61 -3.09 -5.13
C ARG A 26 13.79 -1.81 -5.18
N LEU A 27 13.52 -1.19 -4.03
CA LEU A 27 12.72 0.04 -3.92
C LEU A 27 13.50 1.15 -3.18
N PRO A 28 14.62 1.65 -3.74
CA PRO A 28 15.50 2.61 -3.05
C PRO A 28 14.87 4.00 -2.87
N GLY A 29 13.83 4.32 -3.66
CA GLY A 29 13.08 5.57 -3.60
C GLY A 29 11.88 5.57 -2.64
N LEU A 30 11.53 4.41 -2.08
CA LEU A 30 10.36 4.25 -1.22
C LEU A 30 10.55 5.04 0.09
N ARG A 31 9.80 6.13 0.23
CA ARG A 31 9.85 7.06 1.38
C ARG A 31 8.43 7.52 1.72
N ASN A 32 8.22 7.97 2.96
CA ASN A 32 6.94 8.52 3.42
C ASN A 32 5.79 7.56 3.09
N VAL A 33 5.89 6.34 3.60
CA VAL A 33 4.95 5.26 3.24
C VAL A 33 3.81 5.20 4.23
N TYR A 34 2.59 5.33 3.73
CA TYR A 34 1.38 5.08 4.50
C TYR A 34 0.91 3.64 4.24
N VAL A 35 0.74 2.86 5.30
CA VAL A 35 0.29 1.46 5.24
C VAL A 35 -1.23 1.43 5.36
N CYS A 36 -1.89 0.74 4.43
CA CYS A 36 -3.35 0.63 4.36
C CYS A 36 -3.76 -0.77 3.93
N VAL A 37 -5.04 -1.08 4.05
CA VAL A 37 -5.64 -2.37 3.66
C VAL A 37 -6.61 -2.14 2.51
N GLU A 38 -6.75 -3.12 1.60
CA GLU A 38 -7.57 -3.02 0.38
C GLU A 38 -9.01 -2.54 0.61
N SER A 39 -9.57 -2.78 1.80
CA SER A 39 -10.93 -2.40 2.20
C SER A 39 -11.05 -0.95 2.69
N ASP A 40 -9.93 -0.27 2.95
CA ASP A 40 -9.95 1.09 3.45
C ASP A 40 -10.52 2.04 2.42
N LEU A 41 -11.36 2.97 2.88
CA LEU A 41 -11.92 4.01 2.04
C LEU A 41 -10.80 4.95 1.58
N LEU A 42 -10.81 5.23 0.29
CA LEU A 42 -9.81 6.05 -0.37
C LEU A 42 -9.70 7.43 0.26
N GLU A 43 -10.83 8.06 0.58
CA GLU A 43 -10.84 9.39 1.17
C GLU A 43 -10.22 9.40 2.57
N ASP A 44 -10.46 8.37 3.37
CA ASP A 44 -9.87 8.26 4.71
C ASP A 44 -8.37 8.03 4.64
N VAL A 45 -7.92 7.12 3.77
CA VAL A 45 -6.49 6.88 3.51
C VAL A 45 -5.81 8.16 3.05
N ARG A 46 -6.44 8.90 2.14
CA ARG A 46 -5.94 10.16 1.59
C ARG A 46 -5.81 11.25 2.66
N ARG A 47 -6.83 11.39 3.50
CA ARG A 47 -6.85 12.37 4.60
C ARG A 47 -5.72 12.05 5.57
N GLN A 48 -5.68 10.82 6.09
CA GLN A 48 -4.69 10.38 7.08
C GLN A 48 -3.26 10.41 6.52
N ALA A 49 -3.04 9.95 5.29
CA ALA A 49 -1.72 10.00 4.68
C ALA A 49 -1.24 11.43 4.43
N THR A 50 -2.15 12.35 4.09
CA THR A 50 -1.78 13.77 3.95
C THR A 50 -1.50 14.42 5.31
N GLU A 51 -2.20 14.03 6.37
CA GLU A 51 -1.90 14.48 7.74
C GLU A 51 -0.49 14.04 8.19
N HIS A 52 -0.10 12.79 7.88
CA HIS A 52 1.22 12.27 8.23
C HIS A 52 2.34 12.73 7.28
N PHE A 53 2.05 12.84 5.99
CA PHE A 53 3.00 13.16 4.92
C PHE A 53 2.46 14.31 4.05
N PRO A 54 2.48 15.56 4.54
CA PRO A 54 1.84 16.70 3.87
C PRO A 54 2.43 17.01 2.49
N ASP A 55 3.71 16.73 2.29
CA ASP A 55 4.44 16.93 1.03
C ASP A 55 4.27 15.76 0.04
N GLY A 56 3.53 14.73 0.42
CA GLY A 56 3.33 13.52 -0.38
C GLY A 56 4.18 12.33 0.03
N GLY A 57 3.82 11.20 -0.55
CA GLY A 57 4.31 9.89 -0.14
C GLY A 57 3.77 8.76 -1.00
N GLU A 58 4.04 7.53 -0.56
CA GLU A 58 3.65 6.31 -1.24
C GLU A 58 2.74 5.47 -0.35
N PHE A 59 1.89 4.64 -0.94
CA PHE A 59 1.08 3.69 -0.19
C PHE A 59 1.65 2.29 -0.28
N ALA A 60 1.56 1.57 0.83
CA ALA A 60 1.70 0.12 0.88
C ALA A 60 0.30 -0.46 1.17
N CYS A 61 -0.34 -1.01 0.14
CA CYS A 61 -1.68 -1.56 0.23
C CYS A 61 -1.61 -3.07 0.48
N TYR A 62 -2.13 -3.52 1.62
CA TYR A 62 -2.21 -4.92 1.97
C TYR A 62 -3.51 -5.54 1.44
N PHE A 63 -3.39 -6.70 0.79
CA PHE A 63 -4.51 -7.52 0.32
C PHE A 63 -4.55 -8.79 1.17
N PRO A 64 -5.37 -8.85 2.23
CA PRO A 64 -5.38 -9.97 3.18
C PRO A 64 -5.71 -11.30 2.52
N ARG A 65 -6.64 -11.30 1.56
CA ARG A 65 -7.06 -12.52 0.83
C ARG A 65 -5.93 -13.10 -0.01
N ASP A 66 -5.14 -12.22 -0.64
CA ASP A 66 -4.05 -12.61 -1.53
C ASP A 66 -2.71 -12.76 -0.81
N LYS A 67 -2.62 -12.32 0.45
CA LYS A 67 -1.41 -12.34 1.27
C LYS A 67 -0.25 -11.61 0.57
N LYS A 68 -0.53 -10.38 0.13
CA LYS A 68 0.45 -9.54 -0.59
C LYS A 68 0.35 -8.08 -0.18
N LEU A 69 1.48 -7.37 -0.29
CA LEU A 69 1.57 -5.92 -0.26
C LEU A 69 1.83 -5.42 -1.68
N VAL A 70 1.09 -4.40 -2.09
CA VAL A 70 1.27 -3.68 -3.36
C VAL A 70 1.73 -2.25 -3.07
N PHE A 71 2.78 -1.83 -3.76
CA PHE A 71 3.41 -0.51 -3.70
C PHE A 71 3.14 0.27 -4.99
N GLY A 72 3.45 1.57 -5.01
CA GLY A 72 3.50 2.35 -6.25
C GLY A 72 2.31 3.26 -6.51
N VAL A 73 1.34 3.34 -5.59
CA VAL A 73 0.37 4.43 -5.57
C VAL A 73 1.00 5.62 -4.84
N ARG A 74 1.00 6.79 -5.47
CA ARG A 74 1.55 8.03 -4.90
C ARG A 74 0.44 9.01 -4.56
N HIS A 75 0.60 9.71 -3.45
CA HIS A 75 -0.12 10.96 -3.24
C HIS A 75 0.84 12.15 -3.33
N ALA A 76 0.44 13.20 -4.04
CA ALA A 76 1.28 14.38 -4.32
C ALA A 76 1.22 15.46 -3.23
N GLY A 77 0.78 15.09 -2.02
CA GLY A 77 0.37 16.07 -1.01
C GLY A 77 -0.96 16.75 -1.39
N ARG A 78 -1.61 17.41 -0.42
CA ARG A 78 -2.95 18.03 -0.59
C ARG A 78 -4.07 17.04 -0.97
N GLY A 79 -3.90 15.75 -0.69
CA GLY A 79 -4.91 14.74 -0.97
C GLY A 79 -5.16 14.43 -2.44
N LEU A 80 -4.14 14.50 -3.30
CA LEU A 80 -4.23 14.10 -4.71
C LEU A 80 -3.51 12.78 -4.94
N PHE A 81 -4.18 11.82 -5.60
CA PHE A 81 -3.55 10.59 -6.06
C PHE A 81 -3.01 10.76 -7.47
N THR A 82 -1.76 10.38 -7.67
CA THR A 82 -1.08 10.50 -8.96
C THR A 82 -0.58 9.16 -9.43
N HIS A 83 -0.77 8.88 -10.71
CA HIS A 83 -0.12 7.77 -11.41
C HIS A 83 0.41 8.26 -12.75
N GLY A 84 1.68 7.93 -13.05
CA GLY A 84 2.36 8.47 -14.22
C GLY A 84 2.32 10.00 -14.26
N ARG A 85 1.70 10.57 -15.30
CA ARG A 85 1.53 12.03 -15.50
C ARG A 85 0.12 12.54 -15.15
N GLY A 86 -0.77 11.68 -14.65
CA GLY A 86 -2.19 12.00 -14.45
C GLY A 86 -2.66 11.95 -12.99
N VAL A 87 -3.77 12.65 -12.72
CA VAL A 87 -4.56 12.51 -11.49
C VAL A 87 -5.62 11.45 -11.73
N LEU A 88 -5.75 10.49 -10.83
CA LEU A 88 -6.77 9.45 -10.95
C LEU A 88 -8.16 10.06 -10.69
N PRO A 89 -9.17 9.77 -11.54
CA PRO A 89 -10.55 10.13 -11.23
C PRO A 89 -11.02 9.25 -10.07
N THR A 90 -11.15 9.85 -8.88
CA THR A 90 -11.49 9.14 -7.65
C THR A 90 -12.82 9.62 -7.09
N THR A 91 -13.68 8.70 -6.66
CA THR A 91 -14.91 8.99 -5.90
C THR A 91 -14.72 8.64 -4.42
N ALA A 92 -15.46 9.31 -3.53
CA ALA A 92 -15.32 9.12 -2.08
C ALA A 92 -15.63 7.68 -1.62
N ASP A 93 -16.49 6.97 -2.36
CA ASP A 93 -16.96 5.63 -2.02
C ASP A 93 -16.02 4.50 -2.49
N GLN A 94 -14.91 4.83 -3.14
CA GLN A 94 -13.94 3.84 -3.58
C GLN A 94 -13.06 3.36 -2.43
N THR A 95 -12.70 2.08 -2.44
CA THR A 95 -11.63 1.57 -1.57
C THR A 95 -10.27 1.72 -2.25
N ILE A 96 -9.20 1.71 -1.44
CA ILE A 96 -7.83 1.73 -1.99
C ILE A 96 -7.55 0.49 -2.86
N GLY A 97 -8.16 -0.66 -2.54
CA GLY A 97 -8.09 -1.87 -3.37
C GLY A 97 -8.63 -1.65 -4.78
N MET A 98 -9.78 -0.97 -4.91
CA MET A 98 -10.33 -0.61 -6.23
C MET A 98 -9.39 0.31 -7.02
N VAL A 99 -8.73 1.26 -6.34
CA VAL A 99 -7.75 2.14 -6.98
C VAL A 99 -6.54 1.36 -7.47
N VAL A 100 -5.99 0.47 -6.63
CA VAL A 100 -4.87 -0.40 -7.00
C VAL A 100 -5.26 -1.33 -8.16
N ASP A 101 -6.48 -1.88 -8.17
CA ASP A 101 -6.98 -2.71 -9.27
C ASP A 101 -7.09 -1.95 -10.59
N VAL A 102 -7.46 -0.67 -10.56
CA VAL A 102 -7.49 0.18 -11.77
C VAL A 102 -6.06 0.45 -12.24
N LEU A 103 -5.15 0.76 -11.32
CA LEU A 103 -3.77 1.09 -11.62
C LEU A 103 -2.98 -0.10 -12.18
N THR A 104 -3.16 -1.28 -11.61
CA THR A 104 -2.49 -2.51 -12.05
C THR A 104 -2.96 -2.97 -13.43
N LYS A 105 -4.09 -2.47 -13.94
CA LYS A 105 -4.59 -2.71 -15.29
C LYS A 105 -4.07 -1.70 -16.32
N ASP A 106 -3.38 -0.65 -15.90
CA ASP A 106 -2.75 0.31 -16.82
C ASP A 106 -1.65 -0.39 -17.63
N PRO A 107 -1.60 -0.26 -18.98
CA PRO A 107 -0.55 -0.85 -19.80
C PRO A 107 0.87 -0.40 -19.43
N ASP A 108 0.99 0.79 -18.84
CA ASP A 108 2.26 1.36 -18.37
C ASP A 108 2.59 0.93 -16.92
N TRP A 109 1.72 0.16 -16.26
CA TRP A 109 1.98 -0.40 -14.94
C TRP A 109 3.12 -1.41 -14.99
N THR A 110 4.24 -1.08 -14.34
CA THR A 110 5.39 -1.98 -14.27
C THR A 110 5.27 -2.89 -13.05
N ASP A 111 4.71 -4.08 -13.26
CA ASP A 111 4.31 -5.02 -12.20
C ASP A 111 5.48 -5.68 -11.44
N ALA A 112 6.66 -5.76 -12.06
CA ALA A 112 7.72 -6.69 -11.64
C ALA A 112 8.37 -6.43 -10.27
N PHE A 113 8.20 -5.24 -9.68
CA PHE A 113 8.93 -4.87 -8.45
C PHE A 113 8.06 -4.29 -7.32
N LEU A 114 6.77 -4.09 -7.59
CA LEU A 114 5.86 -3.37 -6.69
C LEU A 114 4.93 -4.29 -5.91
N THR A 115 4.94 -5.60 -6.17
CA THR A 115 4.14 -6.58 -5.42
C THR A 115 5.05 -7.50 -4.62
N VAL A 116 4.72 -7.72 -3.34
CA VAL A 116 5.50 -8.53 -2.41
C VAL A 116 4.59 -9.47 -1.63
N SER A 117 4.89 -10.76 -1.63
CA SER A 117 4.21 -11.75 -0.79
C SER A 117 4.43 -11.47 0.70
N THR A 118 3.38 -11.59 1.51
CA THR A 118 3.42 -11.48 2.98
C THR A 118 3.24 -12.82 3.69
N ARG A 119 3.21 -13.94 2.97
CA ARG A 119 2.98 -15.28 3.53
C ARG A 119 3.88 -15.60 4.73
N ASP A 120 5.17 -15.31 4.61
CA ASP A 120 6.17 -15.57 5.65
C ASP A 120 5.95 -14.75 6.94
N VAL A 121 5.23 -13.62 6.84
CA VAL A 121 4.90 -12.75 7.98
C VAL A 121 3.68 -13.29 8.71
N GLU A 122 2.65 -13.70 7.96
CA GLU A 122 1.39 -14.18 8.50
C GLU A 122 1.52 -15.53 9.22
N GLU A 123 2.37 -16.42 8.71
CA GLU A 123 2.63 -17.72 9.34
C GLU A 123 3.22 -17.59 10.75
N GLN A 124 3.94 -16.49 11.02
CA GLN A 124 4.55 -16.23 12.32
C GLN A 124 3.64 -15.46 13.28
N SER A 125 2.70 -14.66 12.75
CA SER A 125 1.66 -13.99 13.55
C SER A 125 0.61 -14.96 14.13
N LEU A 126 0.45 -16.15 13.54
CA LEU A 126 -0.44 -17.21 14.02
C LEU A 126 0.18 -18.08 15.14
N LEU A 127 1.46 -17.86 15.47
CA LEU A 127 2.21 -18.62 16.49
C LEU A 127 2.40 -17.87 17.81
N GLY A 128 1.89 -16.64 17.93
CA GLY A 128 1.88 -15.83 19.16
C GLY A 128 0.49 -15.73 19.76
#